data_AF-A0AAW2ZQC9-F1
#
_entry.id   AF-A0AAW2ZQC9-F1
#
_cell.length_a   1.000
_cell.length_b   1.000
_cell.length_c   1.000
_cell.angle_alpha   90.00
_cell.angle_beta   90.00
_cell.angle_gamma   90.00
#
_symmetry.space_group_name_H-M   'P 1'
#
loop_
_entity.id
_entity.type
_entity.pdbx_description
1 polymer ?
#
loop_
_entity_poly.entity_id
_entity_poly.type
_entity_poly.pdbx_seq_one_letter_code
_entity_poly.pdbx_strand_id
1 'polypeptide(L)'
;MAPALSTQLQLSTTVEFETVSNNASSIYLMATITAPEVEDKRTPVDVTCVIDRSGSMSGEKIALMKETLSFMVEQLHDNDKLSLVVFDDQVDTLLPLTNMTAQSKVQATKLIESIQVDGSTNLSGALFEALDICKGRKVANDVGSIILFTDGRANKGILKTEDILTGLNGYLKLMKKPINVFTLGVIKNGLD
;
A
#
# COMPACT_ATOMS: atom_id res chain seq x y z
N MET A 1 -8.90 -40.64 6.23
CA MET A 1 -9.62 -39.45 5.74
C MET A 1 -9.04 -38.26 6.48
N ALA A 2 -8.46 -37.28 5.79
CA ALA A 2 -8.07 -36.02 6.43
C ALA A 2 -9.35 -35.26 6.89
N PRO A 3 -9.32 -34.51 8.00
CA PRO A 3 -10.47 -33.75 8.45
C PRO A 3 -10.88 -32.74 7.38
N ALA A 4 -12.18 -32.51 7.20
CA ALA A 4 -12.66 -31.42 6.37
C ALA A 4 -12.22 -30.09 6.99
N LEU A 5 -11.51 -29.27 6.20
CA LEU A 5 -11.08 -27.95 6.62
C LEU A 5 -12.30 -27.09 6.97
N SER A 6 -12.32 -26.52 8.17
CA SER A 6 -13.33 -25.52 8.56
C SER A 6 -13.20 -24.31 7.64
N THR A 7 -14.30 -23.72 7.19
CA THR A 7 -14.31 -22.52 6.32
C THR A 7 -14.73 -21.25 7.05
N GLN A 8 -14.91 -21.33 8.37
CA GLN A 8 -15.41 -20.22 9.19
C GLN A 8 -14.28 -19.51 9.92
N LEU A 9 -14.34 -18.16 9.92
CA LEU A 9 -13.53 -17.32 10.80
C LEU A 9 -13.87 -17.61 12.26
N GLN A 10 -12.86 -17.78 13.09
CA GLN A 10 -13.03 -17.91 14.54
C GLN A 10 -12.69 -16.59 15.21
N LEU A 11 -13.62 -16.09 16.03
CA LEU A 11 -13.39 -14.95 16.91
C LEU A 11 -13.42 -15.46 18.35
N SER A 12 -12.31 -15.32 19.06
CA SER A 12 -12.23 -15.57 20.50
C SER A 12 -11.88 -14.28 21.24
N THR A 13 -12.51 -14.05 22.38
CA THR A 13 -12.27 -12.85 23.19
C THR A 13 -11.85 -13.24 24.60
N THR A 14 -10.82 -12.59 25.12
CA THR A 14 -10.38 -12.71 26.51
C THR A 14 -10.52 -11.34 27.16
N VAL A 15 -11.31 -11.27 28.22
CA VAL A 15 -11.46 -10.05 29.05
C VAL A 15 -10.52 -10.13 30.23
N GLU A 16 -9.96 -8.99 30.65
CA GLU A 16 -9.05 -8.93 31.81
C GLU A 16 -9.75 -9.31 33.12
N PHE A 17 -11.02 -8.92 33.27
CA PHE A 17 -11.85 -9.24 34.43
C PHE A 17 -13.22 -9.77 33.98
N GLU A 18 -13.71 -10.82 34.63
CA GLU A 18 -15.03 -11.39 34.36
C GLU A 18 -16.18 -10.48 34.84
N THR A 19 -15.90 -9.62 35.82
CA THR A 19 -16.86 -8.66 36.37
C THR A 19 -16.15 -7.35 36.68
N VAL A 20 -16.88 -6.24 36.55
CA VAL A 20 -16.31 -4.90 36.72
C VAL A 20 -17.14 -4.11 37.72
N SER A 21 -16.44 -3.42 38.63
CA SER A 21 -17.04 -2.50 39.61
C SER A 21 -17.69 -1.30 38.91
N ASN A 22 -18.79 -0.77 39.48
CA ASN A 22 -19.42 0.47 39.00
C ASN A 22 -18.49 1.69 38.95
N ASN A 23 -17.32 1.62 39.61
CA ASN A 23 -16.32 2.69 39.65
C ASN A 23 -15.11 2.44 38.74
N ALA A 24 -15.11 1.40 37.90
CA ALA A 24 -14.00 1.16 36.99
C ALA A 24 -13.96 2.21 35.87
N SER A 25 -12.76 2.73 35.61
CA SER A 25 -12.52 3.76 34.60
C SER A 25 -12.09 3.20 33.23
N SER A 26 -11.57 1.97 33.17
CA SER A 26 -11.22 1.27 31.93
C SER A 26 -11.22 -0.25 32.10
N ILE A 27 -11.43 -0.98 30.99
CA ILE A 27 -11.40 -2.45 30.91
C ILE A 27 -10.64 -2.82 29.64
N TYR A 28 -9.79 -3.84 29.70
CA TYR A 28 -9.08 -4.36 28.53
C TYR A 28 -9.73 -5.65 28.01
N LEU A 29 -9.83 -5.74 26.68
CA LEU A 29 -10.31 -6.91 25.95
C LEU A 29 -9.29 -7.27 24.87
N MET A 30 -8.90 -8.54 24.81
CA MET A 30 -8.15 -9.10 23.71
C MET A 30 -9.13 -9.83 22.79
N ALA A 31 -9.18 -9.44 21.51
CA ALA A 31 -9.89 -10.16 20.47
C ALA A 31 -8.87 -10.86 19.58
N THR A 32 -9.03 -12.16 19.38
CA THR A 32 -8.24 -12.97 18.45
C THR A 32 -9.14 -13.41 17.31
N ILE A 33 -8.76 -13.08 16.09
CA ILE A 33 -9.43 -13.53 14.87
C ILE A 33 -8.50 -14.53 14.18
N THR A 34 -8.94 -15.78 14.08
CA THR A 34 -8.20 -16.85 13.43
C THR A 34 -8.87 -17.18 12.09
N ALA A 35 -8.10 -17.04 11.00
CA ALA A 35 -8.52 -17.48 9.69
C ALA A 35 -8.49 -19.00 9.60
N PRO A 36 -9.47 -19.64 8.93
CA PRO A 36 -9.44 -21.07 8.68
C PRO A 36 -8.25 -21.45 7.79
N GLU A 37 -7.73 -22.67 7.95
CA GLU A 37 -6.84 -23.27 6.96
C GLU A 37 -7.62 -23.50 5.66
N VAL A 38 -7.20 -22.84 4.59
CA VAL A 38 -7.75 -22.98 3.24
C VAL A 38 -6.66 -23.49 2.30
N GLU A 39 -7.05 -24.25 1.26
CA GLU A 39 -6.12 -24.67 0.21
C GLU A 39 -5.34 -23.46 -0.32
N ASP A 40 -4.03 -23.62 -0.39
CA ASP A 40 -3.04 -22.57 -0.59
C ASP A 40 -3.03 -22.07 -2.03
N LYS A 41 -4.07 -21.33 -2.41
CA LYS A 41 -4.10 -20.55 -3.64
C LYS A 41 -3.97 -19.09 -3.29
N ARG A 42 -2.76 -18.56 -3.50
CA ARG A 42 -2.46 -17.13 -3.40
C ARG A 42 -3.50 -16.34 -4.19
N THR A 43 -4.25 -15.49 -3.49
CA THR A 43 -5.24 -14.59 -4.10
C THR A 43 -4.49 -13.53 -4.92
N PRO A 44 -4.88 -13.27 -6.18
CA PRO A 44 -4.27 -12.21 -6.97
C PRO A 44 -4.43 -10.84 -6.31
N VAL A 45 -3.43 -9.97 -6.50
CA VAL A 45 -3.39 -8.62 -5.89
C VAL A 45 -3.35 -7.53 -6.95
N ASP A 46 -3.99 -6.40 -6.68
CA ASP A 46 -3.76 -5.15 -7.40
C ASP A 46 -2.92 -4.23 -6.51
N VAL A 47 -1.73 -3.83 -6.97
CA VAL A 47 -0.84 -2.96 -6.22
C VAL A 47 -0.55 -1.67 -6.99
N THR A 48 -0.71 -0.54 -6.33
CA THR A 48 -0.30 0.77 -6.83
C THR A 48 0.86 1.28 -6.00
N CYS A 49 2.05 1.32 -6.58
CA CYS A 49 3.22 1.90 -5.95
C CYS A 49 3.24 3.40 -6.22
N VAL A 50 3.25 4.19 -5.15
CA VAL A 50 3.35 5.65 -5.17
C VAL A 50 4.75 6.02 -4.73
N ILE A 51 5.50 6.67 -5.59
CA ILE A 51 6.96 6.73 -5.50
C ILE A 51 7.41 8.18 -5.44
N ASP A 52 8.00 8.56 -4.32
CA ASP A 52 8.63 9.86 -4.14
C ASP A 52 9.92 9.89 -4.96
N ARG A 53 10.01 10.82 -5.91
CA ARG A 53 11.23 11.11 -6.67
C ARG A 53 11.79 12.50 -6.35
N SER A 54 11.40 13.10 -5.23
CA SER A 54 11.87 14.43 -4.82
C SER A 54 13.38 14.48 -4.58
N GLY A 55 13.96 15.68 -4.65
CA GLY A 55 15.41 15.91 -4.43
C GLY A 55 16.03 15.22 -3.20
N SER A 56 15.25 15.00 -2.13
CA SER A 56 15.71 14.34 -0.90
C SER A 56 15.90 12.83 -1.03
N MET A 57 15.34 12.22 -2.08
CA MET A 57 15.52 10.81 -2.46
C MET A 57 16.81 10.56 -3.24
N SER A 58 17.62 11.58 -3.52
CA SER A 58 18.89 11.45 -4.23
C SER A 58 19.89 10.50 -3.55
N GLY A 59 20.81 9.95 -4.36
CA GLY A 59 21.87 9.03 -3.91
C GLY A 59 21.35 7.63 -3.61
N GLU A 60 21.70 7.09 -2.45
CA GLU A 60 21.41 5.70 -2.07
C GLU A 60 19.91 5.42 -1.88
N LYS A 61 19.11 6.42 -1.51
CA LYS A 61 17.68 6.23 -1.25
C LYS A 61 16.92 5.81 -2.51
N ILE A 62 17.12 6.53 -3.63
CA ILE A 62 16.50 6.17 -4.90
C ILE A 62 17.05 4.84 -5.41
N ALA A 63 18.34 4.54 -5.20
CA ALA A 63 18.92 3.25 -5.59
C ALA A 63 18.24 2.09 -4.84
N LEU A 64 18.13 2.19 -3.51
CA LEU A 64 17.45 1.19 -2.68
C LEU A 64 15.96 1.06 -3.02
N MET A 65 15.31 2.18 -3.31
CA MET A 65 13.91 2.17 -3.77
C MET A 65 13.77 1.42 -5.10
N LYS A 66 14.68 1.63 -6.07
CA LYS A 66 14.65 0.91 -7.36
C LYS A 66 14.84 -0.58 -7.16
N GLU A 67 15.80 -0.97 -6.32
CA GLU A 67 16.03 -2.37 -5.95
C GLU A 67 14.79 -3.00 -5.32
N THR A 68 14.16 -2.29 -4.37
CA THR A 68 12.93 -2.77 -3.70
C THR A 68 11.77 -2.94 -4.67
N LEU A 69 11.56 -1.98 -5.58
CA LEU A 69 10.51 -2.07 -6.59
C LEU A 69 10.77 -3.18 -7.60
N SER A 70 12.02 -3.35 -8.04
CA SER A 70 12.41 -4.43 -8.95
C SER A 70 12.20 -5.80 -8.30
N PHE A 71 12.63 -5.98 -7.05
CA PHE A 71 12.34 -7.19 -6.28
C PHE A 71 10.83 -7.45 -6.17
N MET A 72 10.03 -6.42 -5.88
CA MET A 72 8.58 -6.55 -5.81
C MET A 72 7.98 -7.02 -7.15
N VAL A 73 8.41 -6.45 -8.28
CA VAL A 73 7.97 -6.87 -9.63
C VAL A 73 8.28 -8.35 -9.88
N GLU A 74 9.43 -8.84 -9.44
CA GLU A 74 9.80 -10.25 -9.58
C GLU A 74 8.83 -11.17 -8.83
N GLN A 75 8.38 -10.78 -7.63
CA GLN A 75 7.48 -11.57 -6.77
C GLN A 75 6.00 -11.56 -7.22
N LEU A 76 5.59 -10.66 -8.13
CA LEU A 76 4.21 -10.61 -8.61
C LEU A 76 3.92 -11.77 -9.58
N HIS A 77 2.70 -12.30 -9.58
CA HIS A 77 2.26 -13.35 -10.50
C HIS A 77 1.53 -12.74 -11.73
N ASP A 78 1.33 -13.52 -12.79
CA ASP A 78 0.71 -13.03 -14.04
C ASP A 78 -0.72 -12.46 -13.86
N ASN A 79 -1.43 -12.88 -12.81
CA ASN A 79 -2.76 -12.40 -12.45
C ASN A 79 -2.74 -11.18 -11.52
N ASP A 80 -1.58 -10.82 -10.97
CA ASP A 80 -1.41 -9.60 -10.20
C ASP A 80 -1.29 -8.41 -11.12
N LYS A 81 -1.69 -7.24 -10.63
CA LYS A 81 -1.55 -5.98 -11.36
C LYS A 81 -0.69 -5.00 -10.61
N LEU A 82 0.12 -4.26 -11.37
CA LEU A 82 0.96 -3.19 -10.85
C LEU A 82 0.64 -1.89 -11.57
N SER A 83 0.60 -0.80 -10.81
CA SER A 83 0.69 0.56 -11.32
C SER A 83 1.86 1.28 -10.64
N LEU A 84 2.57 2.10 -11.40
CA LEU A 84 3.68 2.92 -10.92
C LEU A 84 3.28 4.38 -11.08
N VAL A 85 3.10 5.06 -9.95
CA VAL A 85 2.86 6.50 -9.87
C VAL A 85 4.09 7.13 -9.25
N VAL A 86 4.71 8.08 -9.93
CA VAL A 86 5.84 8.85 -9.39
C VAL A 86 5.39 10.26 -9.10
N PHE A 87 6.00 10.88 -8.09
CA PHE A 87 5.66 12.24 -7.75
C PHE A 87 6.87 13.05 -7.26
N ASP A 88 6.83 14.32 -7.62
CA ASP A 88 7.69 15.39 -7.15
C ASP A 88 6.83 16.65 -6.92
N ASP A 89 7.01 17.71 -7.72
CA ASP A 89 6.05 18.81 -7.87
C ASP A 89 4.78 18.38 -8.62
N GLN A 90 4.94 17.45 -9.55
CA GLN A 90 3.90 16.88 -10.40
C GLN A 90 3.67 15.41 -10.02
N VAL A 91 2.58 14.85 -10.53
CA VAL A 91 2.21 13.45 -10.34
C VAL A 91 2.09 12.81 -11.72
N ASP A 92 2.88 11.78 -11.97
CA ASP A 92 2.92 11.07 -13.25
C ASP A 92 2.66 9.58 -13.04
N THR A 93 1.72 9.02 -13.81
CA THR A 93 1.50 7.56 -13.86
C THR A 93 2.38 6.95 -14.95
N LEU A 94 3.56 6.44 -14.57
CA LEU A 94 4.51 5.81 -15.49
C LEU A 94 4.01 4.49 -16.06
N LEU A 95 3.30 3.72 -15.22
CA LEU A 95 2.69 2.46 -15.61
C LEU A 95 1.23 2.47 -15.15
N PRO A 96 0.26 2.50 -16.07
CA PRO A 96 -1.14 2.28 -15.69
C PRO A 96 -1.31 0.86 -15.14
N LEU A 97 -2.38 0.62 -14.38
CA LEU A 97 -2.62 -0.67 -13.74
C LEU A 97 -2.62 -1.83 -14.77
N THR A 98 -1.55 -2.64 -14.75
CA THR A 98 -1.23 -3.63 -15.79
C THR A 98 -0.95 -4.99 -15.17
N ASN A 99 -1.41 -6.07 -15.82
CA ASN A 99 -1.10 -7.45 -15.39
C ASN A 99 0.41 -7.73 -15.46
N MET A 100 0.97 -8.38 -14.45
CA MET A 100 2.41 -8.64 -14.33
C MET A 100 2.85 -9.90 -15.06
N THR A 101 2.49 -9.99 -16.35
CA THR A 101 3.02 -10.99 -17.28
C THR A 101 4.53 -10.82 -17.45
N ALA A 102 5.23 -11.86 -17.93
CA ALA A 102 6.66 -11.79 -18.21
C ALA A 102 7.08 -10.55 -19.04
N GLN A 103 6.29 -10.18 -20.07
CA GLN A 103 6.57 -8.99 -20.88
C GLN A 103 6.36 -7.69 -20.09
N SER A 104 5.24 -7.59 -19.35
CA SER A 104 4.92 -6.40 -18.56
C SER A 104 5.86 -6.20 -17.37
N LYS A 105 6.41 -7.29 -16.80
CA LYS A 105 7.47 -7.21 -15.78
C LYS A 105 8.72 -6.55 -16.35
N VAL A 106 9.18 -6.97 -17.54
CA VAL A 106 10.33 -6.34 -18.21
C VAL A 106 10.07 -4.85 -18.48
N GLN A 107 8.85 -4.48 -18.88
CA GLN A 107 8.47 -3.08 -19.04
C GLN A 107 8.50 -2.32 -17.72
N ALA A 108 7.92 -2.88 -16.65
CA ALA A 108 7.89 -2.27 -15.33
C ALA A 108 9.31 -2.03 -14.79
N THR A 109 10.20 -3.03 -14.87
CA THR A 109 11.60 -2.90 -14.46
C THR A 109 12.32 -1.79 -15.23
N LYS A 110 12.12 -1.68 -16.56
CA LYS A 110 12.70 -0.58 -17.35
C LYS A 110 12.21 0.79 -16.92
N LEU A 111 10.91 0.91 -16.60
CA LEU A 111 10.33 2.16 -16.11
C LEU A 111 10.91 2.52 -14.73
N ILE A 112 11.05 1.55 -13.82
CA ILE A 112 11.67 1.74 -12.51
C ILE A 112 13.11 2.26 -12.65
N GLU A 113 13.91 1.64 -13.53
CA GLU A 113 15.29 2.07 -13.78
C GLU A 113 15.37 3.49 -14.36
N SER A 114 14.35 3.90 -15.12
CA SER A 114 14.28 5.25 -15.71
C SER A 114 13.92 6.36 -14.72
N ILE A 115 13.48 6.03 -13.50
CA ILE A 115 13.11 7.04 -12.50
C ILE A 115 14.35 7.88 -12.14
N GLN A 116 14.23 9.20 -12.33
CA GLN A 116 15.24 10.17 -11.92
C GLN A 116 14.69 11.05 -10.82
N VAL A 117 15.58 11.58 -9.99
CA VAL A 117 15.20 12.48 -8.90
C VAL A 117 15.03 13.90 -9.44
N ASP A 118 13.93 14.57 -9.07
CA ASP A 118 13.61 15.93 -9.48
C ASP A 118 12.68 16.64 -8.47
N GLY A 119 12.66 17.97 -8.48
CA GLY A 119 11.62 18.78 -7.86
C GLY A 119 11.46 18.67 -6.32
N SER A 120 10.30 19.13 -5.84
CA SER A 120 9.87 19.02 -4.44
C SER A 120 8.89 17.85 -4.22
N THR A 121 7.93 17.92 -3.29
CA THR A 121 7.18 16.74 -2.81
C THR A 121 5.68 17.03 -2.66
N ASN A 122 4.86 16.60 -3.63
CA ASN A 122 3.40 16.72 -3.69
C ASN A 122 2.72 15.39 -3.32
N LEU A 123 2.81 15.05 -2.03
CA LEU A 123 2.35 13.77 -1.52
C LEU A 123 0.83 13.56 -1.67
N SER A 124 0.04 14.60 -1.39
CA SER A 124 -1.43 14.48 -1.42
C SER A 124 -1.96 14.22 -2.83
N GLY A 125 -1.36 14.85 -3.85
CA GLY A 125 -1.75 14.62 -5.25
C GLY A 125 -1.49 13.17 -5.65
N ALA A 126 -0.32 12.65 -5.28
CA ALA A 126 0.07 11.28 -5.61
C ALA A 126 -0.83 10.23 -4.94
N LEU A 127 -1.23 10.48 -3.69
CA LEU A 127 -2.17 9.60 -2.98
C LEU A 127 -3.56 9.61 -3.64
N PHE A 128 -4.08 10.77 -4.04
CA PHE A 128 -5.39 10.85 -4.70
C PHE A 128 -5.38 10.21 -6.08
N GLU A 129 -4.32 10.39 -6.87
CA GLU A 129 -4.14 9.68 -8.15
C GLU A 129 -4.16 8.17 -7.96
N ALA A 130 -3.44 7.66 -6.95
CA ALA A 130 -3.45 6.23 -6.63
C ALA A 130 -4.83 5.71 -6.22
N LEU A 131 -5.59 6.50 -5.45
CA LEU A 131 -6.96 6.17 -5.08
C LEU A 131 -7.90 6.17 -6.29
N ASP A 132 -7.73 7.10 -7.24
CA ASP A 132 -8.49 7.14 -8.48
C ASP A 132 -8.18 5.93 -9.39
N ILE A 133 -6.90 5.53 -9.50
CA ILE A 133 -6.50 4.29 -10.18
C ILE A 133 -7.21 3.08 -9.53
N CYS A 134 -7.20 3.01 -8.19
CA CYS A 134 -7.85 1.93 -7.45
C CYS A 134 -9.37 1.92 -7.63
N LYS A 135 -10.01 3.09 -7.70
CA LYS A 135 -11.44 3.26 -7.94
C LYS A 135 -11.84 2.92 -9.38
N GLY A 136 -10.97 3.22 -10.35
CA GLY A 136 -11.18 2.99 -11.78
C GLY A 136 -11.07 1.53 -12.23
N ARG A 137 -10.77 0.60 -11.32
CA ARG A 137 -10.62 -0.83 -11.60
C ARG A 137 -11.92 -1.45 -12.12
N LYS A 138 -12.00 -1.67 -13.43
CA LYS A 138 -13.14 -2.36 -14.08
C LYS A 138 -13.25 -3.82 -13.64
N VAL A 139 -12.12 -4.51 -13.55
CA VAL A 139 -12.00 -5.88 -13.02
C VAL A 139 -11.01 -5.82 -11.86
N ALA A 140 -11.52 -5.70 -10.65
CA ALA A 140 -10.73 -5.57 -9.43
C ALA A 140 -10.45 -6.94 -8.81
N ASN A 141 -9.16 -7.23 -8.56
CA ASN A 141 -8.79 -8.32 -7.67
C ASN A 141 -9.33 -8.07 -6.25
N ASP A 142 -9.42 -9.13 -5.44
CA ASP A 142 -10.03 -9.04 -4.10
C ASP A 142 -9.19 -8.18 -3.14
N VAL A 143 -7.88 -8.17 -3.34
CA VAL A 143 -6.94 -7.37 -2.56
C VAL A 143 -6.45 -6.21 -3.43
N GLY A 144 -6.74 -4.99 -3.00
CA GLY A 144 -6.16 -3.77 -3.56
C GLY A 144 -5.28 -3.07 -2.52
N SER A 145 -4.06 -2.72 -2.90
CA SER A 145 -3.10 -2.08 -2.00
C SER A 145 -2.43 -0.88 -2.66
N ILE A 146 -2.30 0.20 -1.91
CA ILE A 146 -1.44 1.35 -2.24
C ILE A 146 -0.19 1.23 -1.35
N ILE A 147 0.99 1.28 -1.95
CA ILE A 147 2.26 1.30 -1.22
C ILE A 147 2.96 2.61 -1.53
N LEU A 148 3.11 3.46 -0.51
CA LEU A 148 3.79 4.74 -0.61
C LEU A 148 5.27 4.59 -0.23
N PHE A 149 6.17 4.95 -1.13
CA PHE A 149 7.61 5.03 -0.91
C PHE A 149 8.02 6.50 -0.80
N THR A 150 8.49 6.94 0.38
CA THR A 150 8.89 8.34 0.61
C THR A 150 9.95 8.43 1.72
N ASP A 151 10.69 9.53 1.81
CA ASP A 151 11.55 9.84 2.94
C ASP A 151 10.91 10.80 3.97
N GLY A 152 9.60 11.07 3.82
CA GLY A 152 8.77 11.72 4.84
C GLY A 152 8.74 13.25 4.79
N ARG A 153 9.28 13.88 3.73
CA ARG A 153 9.33 15.35 3.59
C ARG A 153 8.22 15.89 2.67
N ALA A 154 6.97 15.91 3.14
CA ALA A 154 5.88 16.54 2.39
C ALA A 154 5.98 18.08 2.44
N ASN A 155 6.23 18.72 1.30
CA ASN A 155 6.50 20.17 1.22
C ASN A 155 5.57 20.93 0.25
N LYS A 156 4.77 20.22 -0.57
CA LYS A 156 3.73 20.77 -1.46
C LYS A 156 2.42 19.97 -1.37
N GLY A 157 1.31 20.58 -1.78
CA GLY A 157 -0.02 19.98 -1.73
C GLY A 157 -0.76 20.25 -0.42
N ILE A 158 -1.63 19.33 -0.02
CA ILE A 158 -2.31 19.37 1.29
C ILE A 158 -1.30 18.92 2.34
N LEU A 159 -0.90 19.85 3.22
CA LEU A 159 0.09 19.59 4.28
C LEU A 159 -0.57 19.28 5.62
N LYS A 160 -1.86 19.60 5.79
CA LYS A 160 -2.60 19.35 7.03
C LYS A 160 -3.13 17.92 7.01
N THR A 161 -2.76 17.16 8.03
CA THR A 161 -3.21 15.76 8.21
C THR A 161 -4.73 15.62 8.18
N GLU A 162 -5.47 16.56 8.79
CA GLU A 162 -6.94 16.54 8.85
C GLU A 162 -7.60 16.62 7.47
N ASP A 163 -7.04 17.43 6.58
CA ASP A 163 -7.55 17.61 5.23
C ASP A 163 -7.27 16.36 4.36
N ILE A 164 -6.09 15.74 4.53
CA ILE A 164 -5.74 14.46 3.90
C ILE A 164 -6.71 13.36 4.37
N LEU A 165 -6.96 13.26 5.68
CA LEU A 165 -7.88 12.28 6.25
C LEU A 165 -9.32 12.48 5.76
N THR A 166 -9.76 13.73 5.63
CA THR A 166 -11.10 14.04 5.11
C THR A 166 -11.24 13.59 3.66
N GLY A 167 -10.24 13.90 2.81
CA GLY A 167 -10.21 13.44 1.42
C GLY A 167 -10.20 11.91 1.31
N LEU A 168 -9.33 11.24 2.08
CA LEU A 168 -9.21 9.78 2.11
C LEU A 168 -10.54 9.13 2.51
N ASN A 169 -11.19 9.62 3.57
CA ASN A 169 -12.49 9.11 4.02
C ASN A 169 -13.59 9.27 2.95
N GLY A 170 -13.54 10.34 2.17
CA GLY A 170 -14.42 10.53 1.01
C GLY A 170 -14.22 9.43 -0.03
N TYR A 171 -12.96 9.13 -0.38
CA TYR A 171 -12.63 8.08 -1.34
C TYR A 171 -13.02 6.68 -0.84
N LEU A 172 -12.71 6.35 0.42
CA LEU A 172 -12.99 5.03 0.99
C LEU A 172 -14.49 4.68 0.92
N LYS A 173 -15.38 5.66 1.09
CA LYS A 173 -16.83 5.47 0.96
C LYS A 173 -17.30 5.13 -0.47
N LEU A 174 -16.51 5.50 -1.48
CA LEU A 174 -16.82 5.27 -2.89
C LEU A 174 -16.25 3.94 -3.42
N MET A 175 -15.40 3.28 -2.63
CA MET A 175 -14.74 2.04 -3.03
C MET A 175 -15.68 0.83 -2.86
N LYS A 176 -15.76 -0.01 -3.90
CA LYS A 176 -16.56 -1.26 -3.87
C LYS A 176 -15.86 -2.40 -3.11
N LYS A 177 -14.53 -2.33 -3.01
CA LYS A 177 -13.67 -3.29 -2.30
C LYS A 177 -12.70 -2.51 -1.40
N PRO A 178 -12.31 -3.07 -0.24
CA PRO A 178 -11.35 -2.41 0.64
C PRO A 178 -10.02 -2.16 -0.08
N ILE A 179 -9.38 -1.04 0.25
CA ILE A 179 -8.01 -0.71 -0.15
C ILE A 179 -7.17 -0.61 1.10
N ASN A 180 -6.05 -1.30 1.09
CA ASN A 180 -5.02 -1.15 2.12
C ASN A 180 -4.05 -0.06 1.68
N VAL A 181 -3.62 0.78 2.62
CA VAL A 181 -2.57 1.77 2.37
C VAL A 181 -1.40 1.45 3.28
N PHE A 182 -0.25 1.20 2.68
CA PHE A 182 1.01 0.94 3.36
C PHE A 182 1.99 2.07 3.06
N THR A 183 2.83 2.40 4.04
CA THR A 183 3.88 3.42 3.90
C THR A 183 5.24 2.79 4.19
N LEU A 184 6.16 2.92 3.26
CA LEU A 184 7.55 2.50 3.36
C LEU A 184 8.44 3.74 3.38
N GLY A 185 8.98 4.04 4.57
CA GLY A 185 9.90 5.13 4.78
C GLY A 185 11.32 4.75 4.39
N VAL A 186 11.95 5.48 3.46
CA VAL A 186 13.38 5.30 3.14
C VAL A 186 14.20 6.27 3.98
N ILE A 187 14.70 5.78 5.11
CA ILE A 187 15.57 6.55 6.00
C ILE A 187 17.02 6.25 5.65
N LYS A 188 17.87 7.28 5.63
CA LYS A 188 19.32 7.10 5.47
C LYS A 188 19.85 6.31 6.68
N ASN A 189 20.67 5.28 6.44
CA ASN A 189 21.58 4.78 7.48
C ASN A 189 22.70 5.81 7.64
N GLY A 190 22.70 6.50 8.77
CA GLY A 190 23.77 7.36 9.22
C GLY A 190 23.97 7.17 10.70
N LEU A 191 24.89 6.27 11.06
CA LEU A 191 25.81 6.57 12.16
C LEU A 191 26.66 7.73 11.65
N ASP A 192 26.21 8.96 11.93
CA ASP A 192 27.00 10.20 12.03
C ASP A 192 26.07 11.32 12.54
#